data_AF-A0A6F8ZP45-F1
#
_entry.id   AF-A0A6F8ZP45-F1
#
_cell.length_a   1.000
_cell.length_b   1.000
_cell.length_c   1.000
_cell.angle_alpha   90.00
_cell.angle_beta   90.00
_cell.angle_gamma   90.00
#
_symmetry.space_group_name_H-M   'P 1'
#
loop_
_entity.id
_entity.type
_entity.pdbx_description
1 polymer ?
#
loop_
_entity_poly.entity_id
_entity_poly.type
_entity_poly.pdbx_seq_one_letter_code
_entity_poly.pdbx_strand_id
1 'polypeptide(L)'
;MKNSRDYCTAAGSCLGVGVAVKNFALFFTGCYSTLSSPTSCGYGLFSKCSKHPPFLVFPCLVFIFPALLYATIFGNVTTIFQQMYANTNRYHEMLNSVRDFLKLYQVPKGLSERVMDYIASTWSMSRGIDTEKVLQICPKDMRADICVHLNRKVFKEHPAFRLASDGCLRALAMEFQTIHCAPGDLIYHAGESVDSLCFVVSGSLEVIQDDEVVAILGCKT
;
A
#
# COMPACT_ATOMS: atom_id res chain seq x y z
N MET A 1 57.36 50.09 -29.49
CA MET A 1 56.75 48.76 -29.62
C MET A 1 55.64 48.58 -28.58
N LYS A 2 54.39 48.85 -28.96
CA LYS A 2 53.17 48.13 -28.53
C LYS A 2 52.07 48.58 -29.49
N ASN A 3 51.50 47.60 -30.19
CA ASN A 3 50.78 47.76 -31.45
C ASN A 3 49.30 48.08 -31.17
N SER A 4 48.73 49.14 -31.77
CA SER A 4 47.30 49.48 -31.65
C SER A 4 46.34 48.39 -32.18
N ARG A 5 46.87 47.36 -32.85
CA ARG A 5 46.11 46.18 -33.31
C ARG A 5 45.72 45.21 -32.19
N ASP A 6 46.38 45.24 -31.03
CA ASP A 6 46.12 44.29 -29.93
C ASP A 6 44.87 44.67 -29.10
N TYR A 7 44.46 45.95 -29.11
CA TYR A 7 43.28 46.43 -28.36
C TYR A 7 41.94 46.05 -29.03
N CYS A 8 41.88 45.98 -30.36
CA CYS A 8 40.64 45.59 -31.07
C CYS A 8 40.31 44.11 -30.89
N THR A 9 41.32 43.23 -30.82
CA THR A 9 41.13 41.78 -30.66
C THR A 9 40.71 41.40 -29.23
N ALA A 10 41.18 42.15 -28.22
CA ALA A 10 40.73 42.00 -26.83
C ALA A 10 39.30 42.56 -26.61
N ALA A 11 38.93 43.64 -27.31
CA ALA A 11 37.58 44.20 -27.25
C ALA A 11 36.52 43.28 -27.89
N GLY A 12 36.84 42.62 -29.01
CA GLY A 12 35.94 41.67 -29.69
C GLY A 12 35.71 40.36 -28.90
N SER A 13 36.73 39.86 -28.20
CA SER A 13 36.61 38.68 -27.32
C SER A 13 35.88 39.02 -26.01
N CYS A 14 36.10 40.20 -25.42
CA CYS A 14 35.29 40.69 -24.29
C CYS A 14 33.82 40.96 -24.66
N LEU A 15 33.52 41.42 -25.89
CA LEU A 15 32.14 41.58 -26.36
C LEU A 15 31.44 40.22 -26.53
N GLY A 16 32.13 39.21 -27.08
CA GLY A 16 31.60 37.86 -27.24
C GLY A 16 31.35 37.16 -25.90
N VAL A 17 32.26 37.33 -24.93
CA VAL A 17 32.06 36.88 -23.54
C VAL A 17 30.91 37.63 -22.88
N GLY A 18 30.79 38.95 -23.09
CA GLY A 18 29.68 39.76 -22.56
C GLY A 18 28.31 39.40 -23.14
N VAL A 19 28.24 39.03 -24.42
CA VAL A 19 27.02 38.52 -25.07
C VAL A 19 26.68 37.11 -24.60
N ALA A 20 27.67 36.22 -24.47
CA ALA A 20 27.46 34.87 -23.95
C ALA A 20 27.00 34.90 -22.47
N VAL A 21 27.61 35.75 -21.64
CA VAL A 21 27.21 35.95 -20.24
C VAL A 21 25.81 36.57 -20.14
N LYS A 22 25.45 37.52 -21.03
CA LYS A 22 24.09 38.05 -21.12
C LYS A 22 23.07 36.99 -21.52
N ASN A 23 23.37 36.17 -22.54
CA ASN A 23 22.49 35.09 -22.99
C ASN A 23 22.30 34.02 -21.91
N PHE A 24 23.37 33.71 -21.17
CA PHE A 24 23.31 32.83 -20.01
C PHE A 24 22.44 33.43 -18.90
N ALA A 25 22.67 34.69 -18.54
CA ALA A 25 21.85 35.37 -17.53
C ALA A 25 20.36 35.47 -17.94
N LEU A 26 20.08 35.73 -19.22
CA LEU A 26 18.73 35.72 -19.80
C LEU A 26 18.08 34.34 -19.70
N PHE A 27 18.83 33.27 -19.98
CA PHE A 27 18.35 31.89 -19.83
C PHE A 27 17.99 31.56 -18.37
N PHE A 28 18.89 31.85 -17.41
CA PHE A 28 18.62 31.60 -15.98
C PHE A 28 17.49 32.48 -15.43
N THR A 29 17.39 33.73 -15.88
CA THR A 29 16.29 34.64 -15.50
C THR A 29 14.96 34.15 -16.10
N GLY A 30 14.96 33.66 -17.35
CA GLY A 30 13.79 33.06 -17.98
C GLY A 30 13.32 31.78 -17.28
N CYS A 31 14.26 30.88 -16.95
CA CYS A 31 13.99 29.68 -16.16
C CYS A 31 13.46 30.03 -14.76
N TYR A 32 14.10 30.97 -14.05
CA TYR A 32 13.64 31.42 -12.73
C TYR A 32 12.24 32.05 -12.78
N SER A 33 11.95 32.85 -13.79
CA SER A 33 10.63 33.47 -13.97
C SER A 33 9.55 32.42 -14.25
N THR A 34 9.88 31.40 -15.06
CA THR A 34 8.95 30.30 -15.39
C THR A 34 8.73 29.37 -14.19
N LEU A 35 9.76 29.10 -13.39
CA LEU A 35 9.68 28.25 -12.20
C LEU A 35 9.02 28.94 -10.99
N SER A 36 9.11 30.27 -10.90
CA SER A 36 8.48 31.07 -9.82
C SER A 36 7.04 31.49 -10.12
N SER A 37 6.61 31.38 -11.38
CA SER A 37 5.23 31.70 -11.79
C SER A 37 4.18 30.78 -11.15
N PRO A 38 4.36 29.44 -11.09
CA PRO A 38 3.41 28.53 -10.43
C PRO A 38 3.34 28.69 -8.90
N THR A 39 4.45 29.07 -8.26
CA THR A 39 4.53 29.28 -6.80
C THR A 39 3.98 30.63 -6.35
N SER A 40 3.40 31.42 -7.26
CA SER A 40 2.95 32.80 -7.01
C SER A 40 4.08 33.77 -6.59
N CYS A 41 5.34 33.34 -6.62
CA CYS A 41 6.49 34.17 -6.24
C CYS A 41 6.97 35.08 -7.38
N GLY A 42 6.51 34.87 -8.63
CA GLY A 42 7.03 35.49 -9.85
C GLY A 42 6.36 36.78 -10.37
N TYR A 43 5.54 37.49 -9.57
CA TYR A 43 4.77 38.65 -10.04
C TYR A 43 5.61 39.86 -10.52
N GLY A 44 6.91 39.92 -10.20
CA GLY A 44 7.74 41.12 -10.39
C GLY A 44 8.00 41.55 -11.85
N LEU A 45 7.82 40.66 -12.84
CA LEU A 45 8.18 40.93 -14.24
C LEU A 45 7.00 41.36 -15.13
N PHE A 46 5.76 41.01 -14.79
CA PHE A 46 4.60 41.27 -15.65
C PHE A 46 3.91 42.61 -15.40
N SER A 47 4.14 43.23 -14.24
CA SER A 47 3.63 44.57 -13.88
C SER A 47 4.03 45.67 -14.88
N LYS A 48 5.11 45.46 -15.66
CA LYS A 48 5.62 46.44 -16.64
C LYS A 48 4.94 46.40 -18.01
N CYS A 49 4.08 45.41 -18.29
CA CYS A 49 3.44 45.21 -19.60
C CYS A 49 1.94 45.55 -19.56
N SER A 50 1.57 46.80 -19.24
CA SER A 50 0.17 47.25 -19.28
C SER A 50 0.03 48.56 -20.05
N LYS A 51 0.16 48.51 -21.39
CA LYS A 51 -0.23 49.64 -22.27
C LYS A 51 -0.92 49.25 -23.60
N HIS A 52 -1.14 47.97 -23.93
CA HIS A 52 -1.90 47.57 -25.14
C HIS A 52 -2.78 46.30 -24.91
N PRO A 53 -4.10 46.34 -25.23
CA PRO A 53 -5.04 45.25 -24.93
C PRO A 53 -4.81 43.90 -25.65
N PRO A 54 -4.30 43.80 -26.90
CA PRO A 54 -4.10 42.49 -27.55
C PRO A 54 -2.92 41.69 -26.97
N PHE A 55 -2.07 42.30 -26.13
CA PHE A 55 -0.89 41.64 -25.55
C PHE A 55 -1.18 40.88 -24.25
N LEU A 56 -2.43 40.89 -23.75
CA LEU A 56 -2.80 40.20 -22.50
C LEU A 56 -2.97 38.68 -22.65
N VAL A 57 -3.28 38.19 -23.86
CA VAL A 57 -3.56 36.77 -24.12
C VAL A 57 -2.30 35.90 -23.97
N PHE A 58 -1.16 36.38 -24.47
CA PHE A 58 0.10 35.62 -24.43
C PHE A 58 0.62 35.40 -22.99
N PRO A 59 0.68 36.42 -22.11
CA PRO A 59 0.96 36.24 -20.69
C PRO A 59 -0.01 35.28 -20.00
N CYS A 60 -1.32 35.38 -20.27
CA CYS A 60 -2.30 34.47 -19.68
C CYS A 60 -2.02 33.00 -20.04
N LEU A 61 -1.70 32.70 -21.30
CA LEU A 61 -1.33 31.33 -21.71
C LEU A 61 -0.05 30.84 -21.03
N VAL A 62 0.93 31.74 -20.85
CA VAL A 62 2.18 31.45 -20.13
C VAL A 62 1.95 31.17 -18.64
N PHE A 63 0.87 31.68 -18.03
CA PHE A 63 0.49 31.35 -16.65
C PHE A 63 -0.38 30.09 -16.56
N ILE A 64 -1.32 29.90 -17.49
CA ILE A 64 -2.28 28.79 -17.47
C ILE A 64 -1.58 27.46 -17.73
N PHE A 65 -0.67 27.39 -18.71
CA PHE A 65 -0.04 26.13 -19.08
C PHE A 65 0.81 25.51 -17.95
N PRO A 66 1.72 26.26 -17.28
CA PRO A 66 2.45 25.76 -16.12
C PRO A 66 1.55 25.46 -14.92
N ALA A 67 0.47 26.22 -14.71
CA ALA A 67 -0.48 25.96 -13.63
C ALA A 67 -1.21 24.62 -13.81
N LEU A 68 -1.64 24.29 -15.03
CA LEU A 68 -2.28 23.01 -15.34
C LEU A 68 -1.30 21.83 -15.19
N LEU A 69 -0.05 22.00 -15.63
CA LEU A 69 0.99 21.00 -15.41
C LEU A 69 1.25 20.77 -13.93
N TYR A 70 1.38 21.83 -13.13
CA TYR A 70 1.59 21.73 -11.69
C TYR A 70 0.40 21.04 -10.99
N ALA A 71 -0.84 21.41 -11.33
CA ALA A 71 -2.03 20.78 -10.79
C ALA A 71 -2.08 19.27 -11.10
N THR A 72 -1.70 18.87 -12.31
CA THR A 72 -1.65 17.46 -12.72
C THR A 72 -0.57 16.70 -11.96
N ILE A 73 0.64 17.26 -11.84
CA ILE A 73 1.74 16.66 -11.08
C ILE A 73 1.33 16.47 -9.63
N PHE A 74 0.77 17.51 -9.00
CA PHE A 74 0.33 17.45 -7.60
C PHE A 74 -0.82 16.46 -7.39
N GLY A 75 -1.77 16.40 -8.33
CA GLY A 75 -2.86 15.42 -8.33
C GLY A 75 -2.32 13.98 -8.37
N ASN A 76 -1.41 13.69 -9.31
CA ASN A 76 -0.79 12.37 -9.43
C ASN A 76 0.01 12.00 -8.18
N VAL A 77 0.76 12.93 -7.59
CA VAL A 77 1.49 12.71 -6.33
C VAL A 77 0.51 12.36 -5.21
N THR A 78 -0.60 13.09 -5.11
CA THR A 78 -1.64 12.83 -4.12
C THR A 78 -2.26 11.43 -4.32
N THR A 79 -2.55 11.04 -5.56
CA THR A 79 -3.03 9.69 -5.88
C THR A 79 -2.03 8.61 -5.49
N ILE A 80 -0.73 8.82 -5.74
CA ILE A 80 0.33 7.88 -5.32
C ILE A 80 0.33 7.74 -3.80
N PHE A 81 0.28 8.85 -3.06
CA PHE A 81 0.21 8.81 -1.59
C PHE A 81 -1.05 8.08 -1.11
N GLN A 82 -2.21 8.35 -1.69
CA GLN A 82 -3.46 7.66 -1.35
C GLN A 82 -3.37 6.15 -1.60
N GLN A 83 -2.79 5.73 -2.72
CA GLN A 83 -2.60 4.31 -3.04
C GLN A 83 -1.61 3.63 -2.08
N MET A 84 -0.51 4.30 -1.74
CA MET A 84 0.50 3.78 -0.82
C MET A 84 -0.09 3.54 0.58
N TYR A 85 -0.96 4.45 1.06
CA TYR A 85 -1.62 4.33 2.36
C TYR A 85 -2.97 3.61 2.31
N ALA A 86 -3.44 3.19 1.14
CA ALA A 86 -4.77 2.58 1.00
C ALA A 86 -4.96 1.34 1.89
N ASN A 87 -3.94 0.47 1.98
CA ASN A 87 -4.05 -0.75 2.78
C ASN A 87 -4.06 -0.45 4.29
N THR A 88 -3.21 0.48 4.73
CA THR A 88 -3.13 0.91 6.13
C THR A 88 -4.40 1.66 6.55
N ASN A 89 -4.94 2.52 5.69
CA ASN A 89 -6.20 3.22 5.98
C ASN A 89 -7.37 2.24 6.11
N ARG A 90 -7.49 1.26 5.20
CA ARG A 90 -8.52 0.21 5.31
C ARG A 90 -8.43 -0.56 6.62
N TYR A 91 -7.22 -0.91 7.05
CA TYR A 91 -7.00 -1.56 8.34
C TYR A 91 -7.49 -0.70 9.52
N HIS A 92 -7.12 0.59 9.53
CA HIS A 92 -7.54 1.50 10.59
C HIS A 92 -9.04 1.76 10.59
N GLU A 93 -9.67 1.90 9.42
CA GLU A 93 -11.12 2.04 9.27
C GLU A 93 -11.86 0.82 9.83
N MET A 94 -11.41 -0.39 9.48
CA MET A 94 -11.94 -1.64 10.03
C MET A 94 -11.78 -1.70 11.55
N LEU A 95 -10.58 -1.44 12.08
CA LEU A 95 -10.33 -1.45 13.53
C LEU A 95 -11.19 -0.44 14.28
N ASN A 96 -11.38 0.76 13.72
CA ASN A 96 -12.23 1.77 14.33
C ASN A 96 -13.69 1.32 14.34
N SER A 97 -14.18 0.75 13.24
CA SER A 97 -15.54 0.20 13.15
C SER A 97 -15.80 -0.89 14.18
N VAL A 98 -14.84 -1.82 14.36
CA VAL A 98 -14.94 -2.87 15.39
C VAL A 98 -14.89 -2.26 16.79
N ARG A 99 -13.99 -1.31 17.05
CA ARG A 99 -13.91 -0.64 18.35
C ARG A 99 -15.22 0.07 18.70
N ASP A 100 -15.83 0.74 17.73
CA ASP A 100 -17.09 1.44 17.93
C ASP A 100 -18.25 0.46 18.16
N PHE A 101 -18.26 -0.68 17.45
CA PHE A 101 -19.18 -1.80 17.73
C PHE A 101 -19.03 -2.31 19.17
N LEU A 102 -17.81 -2.61 19.62
CA LEU A 102 -17.57 -3.11 20.98
C LEU A 102 -18.01 -2.11 22.06
N LYS A 103 -17.78 -0.81 21.82
CA LYS A 103 -18.24 0.27 22.72
C LYS A 103 -19.76 0.40 22.74
N LEU A 104 -20.40 0.34 21.58
CA LEU A 104 -21.85 0.49 21.43
C LEU A 104 -22.60 -0.60 22.23
N TYR A 105 -22.12 -1.84 22.17
CA TYR A 105 -22.71 -2.98 22.88
C TYR A 105 -22.17 -3.17 24.30
N GLN A 106 -21.35 -2.24 24.82
CA GLN A 106 -20.76 -2.29 26.17
C GLN A 106 -20.06 -3.63 26.48
N VAL A 107 -19.30 -4.15 25.51
CA VAL A 107 -18.55 -5.40 25.69
C VAL A 107 -17.51 -5.22 26.80
N PRO A 108 -17.34 -6.20 27.72
CA PRO A 108 -16.35 -6.09 28.78
C PRO A 108 -14.93 -5.90 28.22
N LYS A 109 -14.10 -5.15 28.95
CA LYS A 109 -12.75 -4.75 28.49
C LYS A 109 -11.87 -5.95 28.13
N GLY A 110 -11.91 -7.01 28.94
CA GLY A 110 -11.10 -8.21 28.67
C GLY A 110 -11.46 -8.91 27.35
N LEU A 111 -12.74 -9.01 27.00
CA LEU A 111 -13.16 -9.57 25.71
C LEU A 111 -12.82 -8.61 24.56
N SER A 112 -12.98 -7.30 24.78
CA SER A 112 -12.66 -6.30 23.77
C SER A 112 -11.17 -6.29 23.40
N GLU A 113 -10.27 -6.39 24.38
CA GLU A 113 -8.82 -6.49 24.15
C GLU A 113 -8.48 -7.77 23.36
N ARG A 114 -9.04 -8.92 23.74
CA ARG A 114 -8.87 -10.18 23.01
C ARG A 114 -9.30 -10.09 21.54
N VAL A 115 -10.47 -9.49 21.27
CA VAL A 115 -10.96 -9.29 19.90
C VAL A 115 -10.02 -8.40 19.10
N MET A 116 -9.51 -7.32 19.70
CA MET A 116 -8.58 -6.41 19.02
C MET A 116 -7.24 -7.08 18.71
N ASP A 117 -6.71 -7.88 19.64
CA ASP A 117 -5.47 -8.64 19.45
C ASP A 117 -5.64 -9.74 18.39
N TYR A 118 -6.80 -10.41 18.37
CA TYR A 118 -7.16 -11.36 17.32
C TYR A 118 -7.16 -10.71 15.93
N ILE A 119 -7.77 -9.53 15.79
CA ILE A 119 -7.83 -8.83 14.50
C ILE A 119 -6.44 -8.35 14.08
N ALA A 120 -5.64 -7.80 15.01
CA ALA A 120 -4.29 -7.34 14.73
C ALA A 120 -3.37 -8.48 14.27
N SER A 121 -3.42 -9.62 14.97
CA SER A 121 -2.66 -10.82 14.61
C SER A 121 -3.11 -11.39 13.26
N THR A 122 -4.42 -11.51 13.03
CA THR A 122 -4.98 -11.96 11.74
C THR A 122 -4.58 -11.04 10.58
N TRP A 123 -4.59 -9.73 10.78
CA TRP A 123 -4.14 -8.76 9.77
C TRP A 123 -2.64 -8.88 9.48
N SER A 124 -1.81 -9.08 10.50
CA SER A 124 -0.36 -9.26 10.32
C SER A 124 -0.02 -10.47 9.45
N MET A 125 -0.83 -11.53 9.55
CA MET A 125 -0.67 -12.77 8.78
C MET A 125 -1.25 -12.67 7.37
N SER A 126 -2.50 -12.24 7.25
CA SER A 126 -3.24 -12.17 5.97
C SER A 126 -2.88 -10.95 5.13
N ARG A 127 -2.27 -9.91 5.72
CA ARG A 127 -1.99 -8.59 5.12
C ARG A 127 -3.23 -7.89 4.53
N GLY A 128 -4.42 -8.28 5.00
CA GLY A 128 -5.70 -7.78 4.48
C GLY A 128 -6.20 -8.48 3.22
N ILE A 129 -5.62 -9.63 2.87
CA ILE A 129 -6.10 -10.43 1.75
C ILE A 129 -7.24 -11.33 2.24
N ASP A 130 -8.42 -11.10 1.68
CA ASP A 130 -9.57 -11.98 1.84
C ASP A 130 -9.41 -13.17 0.88
N THR A 131 -8.95 -14.29 1.44
CA THR A 131 -8.65 -15.51 0.67
C THR A 131 -9.87 -16.05 -0.05
N GLU A 132 -11.05 -16.00 0.57
CA GLU A 132 -12.29 -16.49 -0.04
C GLU A 132 -12.66 -15.65 -1.27
N LYS A 133 -12.62 -14.31 -1.14
CA LYS A 133 -12.89 -13.42 -2.29
C LYS A 133 -11.89 -13.64 -3.44
N VAL A 134 -10.61 -13.85 -3.12
CA VAL A 134 -9.60 -14.15 -4.16
C VAL A 134 -9.90 -15.47 -4.85
N LEU A 135 -10.26 -16.51 -4.08
CA LEU A 135 -10.60 -17.82 -4.64
C LEU A 135 -11.88 -17.78 -5.49
N GLN A 136 -12.84 -16.90 -5.18
CA GLN A 136 -14.06 -16.73 -5.99
C GLN A 136 -13.81 -16.12 -7.38
N ILE A 137 -12.71 -15.38 -7.57
CA ILE A 137 -12.33 -14.83 -8.89
C ILE A 137 -11.80 -15.94 -9.82
N CYS A 138 -11.21 -16.99 -9.26
CA CYS A 138 -10.61 -18.07 -10.01
C CYS A 138 -11.67 -19.08 -10.51
N PRO A 139 -11.51 -19.65 -11.72
CA PRO A 139 -12.35 -20.76 -12.17
C PRO A 139 -12.13 -21.99 -11.29
N LYS A 140 -13.13 -22.87 -11.23
CA LYS A 140 -13.18 -24.04 -10.33
C LYS A 140 -11.91 -24.91 -10.31
N ASP A 141 -11.27 -25.08 -11.47
CA ASP A 141 -10.09 -25.93 -11.63
C ASP A 141 -8.85 -25.29 -10.98
N MET A 142 -8.57 -24.02 -11.32
CA MET A 142 -7.50 -23.25 -10.69
C MET A 142 -7.71 -23.08 -9.19
N ARG A 143 -8.96 -22.88 -8.76
CA ARG A 143 -9.32 -22.76 -7.36
C ARG A 143 -8.96 -24.04 -6.58
N ALA A 144 -9.29 -25.20 -7.12
CA ALA A 144 -8.94 -26.48 -6.51
C ALA A 144 -7.41 -26.65 -6.39
N ASP A 145 -6.66 -26.32 -7.43
CA ASP A 145 -5.20 -26.41 -7.40
C ASP A 145 -4.56 -25.44 -6.37
N ILE A 146 -5.09 -24.21 -6.26
CA ILE A 146 -4.67 -23.25 -5.22
C ILE A 146 -4.99 -23.80 -3.83
N CYS A 147 -6.21 -24.32 -3.61
CA CYS A 147 -6.60 -24.88 -2.32
C CYS A 147 -5.71 -26.08 -1.93
N VAL A 148 -5.36 -26.95 -2.88
CA VAL A 148 -4.41 -28.05 -2.64
C VAL A 148 -3.05 -27.51 -2.23
N HIS A 149 -2.59 -26.43 -2.86
CA HIS A 149 -1.31 -25.80 -2.51
C HIS A 149 -1.34 -25.14 -1.12
N LEU A 150 -2.44 -24.49 -0.74
CA LEU A 150 -2.62 -23.87 0.58
C LEU A 150 -2.59 -24.93 1.69
N ASN A 151 -3.30 -26.05 1.47
CA ASN A 151 -3.41 -27.15 2.43
C ASN A 151 -2.30 -28.20 2.31
N ARG A 152 -1.25 -27.94 1.50
CA ARG A 152 -0.19 -28.91 1.18
C ARG A 152 0.52 -29.49 2.40
N LYS A 153 0.62 -28.72 3.49
CA LYS A 153 1.25 -29.18 4.74
C LYS A 153 0.47 -30.34 5.33
N VAL A 154 -0.85 -30.17 5.47
CA VAL A 154 -1.75 -31.23 5.96
C VAL A 154 -1.67 -32.48 5.09
N PHE A 155 -1.76 -32.31 3.76
CA PHE A 155 -1.77 -33.45 2.85
C PHE A 155 -0.44 -34.21 2.78
N LYS A 156 0.69 -33.54 3.02
CA LYS A 156 2.02 -34.17 2.99
C LYS A 156 2.47 -34.72 4.34
N GLU A 157 2.14 -34.03 5.44
CA GLU A 157 2.61 -34.37 6.78
C GLU A 157 1.72 -35.43 7.44
N HIS A 158 0.42 -35.45 7.14
CA HIS A 158 -0.51 -36.36 7.78
C HIS A 158 -0.61 -37.71 7.03
N PRO A 159 -0.40 -38.86 7.71
CA PRO A 159 -0.39 -40.17 7.05
C PRO A 159 -1.74 -40.56 6.43
N ALA A 160 -2.85 -39.97 6.92
CA ALA A 160 -4.19 -40.22 6.41
C ALA A 160 -4.38 -39.87 4.92
N PHE A 161 -3.61 -38.91 4.39
CA PHE A 161 -3.77 -38.43 3.01
C PHE A 161 -2.72 -38.99 2.04
N ARG A 162 -1.79 -39.83 2.50
CA ARG A 162 -0.67 -40.33 1.69
C ARG A 162 -1.11 -41.19 0.50
N LEU A 163 -2.24 -41.87 0.61
CA LEU A 163 -2.81 -42.73 -0.44
C LEU A 163 -4.01 -42.10 -1.15
N ALA A 164 -4.35 -40.84 -0.83
CA ALA A 164 -5.45 -40.15 -1.48
C ALA A 164 -5.10 -39.83 -2.94
N SER A 165 -6.05 -40.04 -3.86
CA SER A 165 -5.88 -39.64 -5.26
C SER A 165 -5.93 -38.12 -5.41
N ASP A 166 -5.34 -37.59 -6.48
CA ASP A 166 -5.36 -36.15 -6.76
C ASP A 166 -6.78 -35.57 -6.85
N GLY A 167 -7.73 -36.34 -7.40
CA GLY A 167 -9.15 -35.95 -7.43
C GLY A 167 -9.77 -35.85 -6.03
N CYS A 168 -9.41 -36.76 -5.12
CA CYS A 168 -9.85 -36.73 -3.73
C CYS A 168 -9.23 -35.54 -2.99
N LEU A 169 -7.93 -35.30 -3.16
CA LEU A 169 -7.24 -34.15 -2.55
C LEU A 169 -7.83 -32.82 -3.03
N ARG A 170 -8.15 -32.70 -4.33
CA ARG A 170 -8.84 -31.51 -4.86
C ARG A 170 -10.22 -31.31 -4.25
N ALA A 171 -11.01 -32.37 -4.12
CA ALA A 171 -12.33 -32.30 -3.51
C ALA A 171 -12.24 -31.91 -2.01
N LEU A 172 -11.34 -32.53 -1.27
CA LEU A 172 -11.12 -32.21 0.15
C LEU A 172 -10.58 -30.79 0.32
N ALA A 173 -9.60 -30.37 -0.47
CA ALA A 173 -8.99 -29.04 -0.35
C ALA A 173 -10.01 -27.90 -0.51
N MET A 174 -11.05 -28.11 -1.31
CA MET A 174 -12.13 -27.15 -1.51
C MET A 174 -13.02 -26.96 -0.28
N GLU A 175 -13.14 -27.98 0.57
CA GLU A 175 -13.93 -27.95 1.81
C GLU A 175 -13.09 -27.55 3.05
N PHE A 176 -11.77 -27.64 2.95
CA PHE A 176 -10.87 -27.27 4.04
C PHE A 176 -10.86 -25.77 4.27
N GLN A 177 -10.98 -25.37 5.54
CA GLN A 177 -10.87 -23.99 5.98
C GLN A 177 -9.69 -23.85 6.94
N THR A 178 -8.83 -22.86 6.67
CA THR A 178 -7.72 -22.52 7.56
C THR A 178 -8.22 -21.55 8.62
N ILE A 179 -8.25 -21.99 9.87
CA ILE A 179 -8.66 -21.18 11.01
C ILE A 179 -7.41 -20.77 11.80
N HIS A 180 -7.38 -19.51 12.21
CA HIS A 180 -6.35 -18.98 13.10
C HIS A 180 -6.98 -18.71 14.47
N CYS A 181 -6.29 -19.07 15.54
CA CYS A 181 -6.72 -18.86 16.92
C CYS A 181 -5.61 -18.12 17.67
N ALA A 182 -5.98 -17.20 18.58
CA ALA A 182 -5.00 -16.55 19.44
C ALA A 182 -4.62 -17.48 20.61
N PRO A 183 -3.43 -17.30 21.22
CA PRO A 183 -3.06 -18.05 22.42
C PRO A 183 -4.09 -17.83 23.55
N GLY A 184 -4.59 -18.92 24.13
CA GLY A 184 -5.61 -18.89 25.18
C GLY A 184 -7.07 -18.83 24.70
N ASP A 185 -7.31 -18.86 23.38
CA ASP A 185 -8.64 -19.12 22.84
C ASP A 185 -8.95 -20.63 22.87
N LEU A 186 -10.16 -20.96 23.35
CA LEU A 186 -10.69 -22.32 23.33
C LEU A 186 -11.38 -22.56 21.98
N ILE A 187 -10.99 -23.62 21.27
CA ILE A 187 -11.61 -23.98 19.99
C ILE A 187 -12.94 -24.71 20.22
N TYR A 188 -12.97 -25.62 21.20
CA TYR A 188 -14.14 -26.38 21.58
C TYR A 188 -14.38 -26.24 23.07
N HIS A 189 -15.64 -26.07 23.45
CA HIS A 189 -16.05 -26.04 24.85
C HIS A 189 -16.51 -27.43 25.33
N ALA A 190 -16.33 -27.69 26.62
CA ALA A 190 -16.82 -28.93 27.23
C ALA A 190 -18.35 -29.02 27.10
N GLY A 191 -18.84 -30.11 26.50
CA GLY A 191 -20.26 -30.33 26.24
C GLY A 191 -20.76 -29.81 24.90
N GLU A 192 -19.90 -29.20 24.08
CA GLU A 192 -20.21 -28.80 22.70
C GLU A 192 -20.17 -30.00 21.74
N SER A 193 -21.05 -30.02 20.74
CA SER A 193 -21.01 -31.01 19.67
C SER A 193 -19.84 -30.73 18.72
N VAL A 194 -19.00 -31.73 18.49
CA VAL A 194 -17.86 -31.61 17.57
C VAL A 194 -18.32 -31.96 16.16
N ASP A 195 -18.63 -30.93 15.37
CA ASP A 195 -19.13 -31.09 13.99
C ASP A 195 -18.02 -31.00 12.94
N SER A 196 -16.79 -30.64 13.35
CA SER A 196 -15.64 -30.46 12.46
C SER A 196 -14.36 -31.14 12.96
N LEU A 197 -13.57 -31.66 12.02
CA LEU A 197 -12.24 -32.21 12.30
C LEU A 197 -11.17 -31.17 11.98
N CYS A 198 -10.30 -30.89 12.95
CA CYS A 198 -9.23 -29.90 12.82
C CYS A 198 -7.86 -30.57 12.73
N PHE A 199 -6.99 -30.05 11.86
CA PHE A 199 -5.59 -30.49 11.74
C PHE A 199 -4.66 -29.37 12.18
N VAL A 200 -3.75 -29.67 13.12
CA VAL A 200 -2.80 -28.69 13.66
C VAL A 200 -1.59 -28.59 12.74
N VAL A 201 -1.51 -27.49 11.98
CA VAL A 201 -0.41 -27.25 11.02
C VAL A 201 0.76 -26.47 11.63
N SER A 202 0.48 -25.65 12.64
CA SER A 202 1.48 -24.81 13.30
C SER A 202 1.03 -24.48 14.71
N GLY A 203 1.95 -24.55 15.67
CA GLY A 203 1.66 -24.35 17.09
C GLY A 203 1.30 -25.64 17.82
N SER A 204 0.77 -25.46 19.04
CA SER A 204 0.34 -26.54 19.93
C SER A 204 -0.98 -26.16 20.58
N LEU A 205 -1.81 -27.17 20.82
CA LEU A 205 -3.08 -27.08 21.54
C LEU A 205 -3.03 -27.96 22.78
N GLU A 206 -3.67 -27.50 23.83
CA GLU A 206 -3.84 -28.25 25.07
C GLU A 206 -5.26 -28.78 25.13
N VAL A 207 -5.41 -30.06 25.42
CA VAL A 207 -6.69 -30.72 25.64
C VAL A 207 -6.89 -30.80 27.14
N ILE A 208 -7.84 -30.03 27.66
CA ILE A 208 -8.15 -29.92 29.07
C ILE A 208 -9.44 -30.68 29.35
N GLN A 209 -9.42 -31.57 30.33
CA GLN A 209 -10.59 -32.30 30.83
C GLN A 209 -10.55 -32.27 32.35
N ASP A 210 -11.66 -31.89 32.99
CA ASP A 210 -11.78 -31.80 34.46
C ASP A 210 -10.65 -30.97 35.11
N ASP A 211 -10.36 -29.80 34.52
CA ASP A 211 -9.28 -28.87 34.90
C ASP A 211 -7.84 -29.44 34.84
N GLU A 212 -7.66 -30.62 34.24
CA GLU A 212 -6.36 -31.25 34.04
C GLU A 212 -5.99 -31.34 32.55
N VAL A 213 -4.71 -31.17 32.23
CA VAL A 213 -4.20 -31.29 30.85
C VAL A 213 -4.03 -32.77 30.51
N VAL A 214 -4.90 -33.29 29.65
CA VAL A 214 -4.91 -34.71 29.25
C VAL A 214 -3.98 -34.98 28.08
N ALA A 215 -3.86 -34.03 27.15
CA ALA A 215 -3.01 -34.17 25.98
C ALA A 215 -2.53 -32.82 25.44
N ILE A 216 -1.39 -32.84 24.76
CA ILE A 216 -0.91 -31.71 23.96
C ILE A 216 -0.87 -32.15 22.51
N LEU A 217 -1.65 -31.47 21.67
CA LEU A 217 -1.72 -31.69 20.23
C LEU A 217 -0.80 -30.67 19.54
N GLY A 218 0.32 -31.13 19.01
CA GLY A 218 1.26 -30.28 18.28
C GLY A 218 1.64 -30.89 16.94
N CYS A 219 2.16 -30.06 16.03
CA CYS A 219 2.79 -30.56 14.82
C CYS A 219 4.13 -31.22 15.19
N LYS A 220 4.31 -32.51 14.87
CA LYS A 220 5.65 -33.13 14.87
C LYS A 220 6.44 -32.52 13.72
N THR A 221 7.39 -31.64 14.03
CA THR A 221 8.41 -31.16 13.10
C THR A 221 9.35 -32.27 12.66
#